data_AF-A0A963E9H2-F1
#
_entry.id   AF-A0A963E9H2-F1
#
_cell.length_a   1.000
_cell.length_b   1.000
_cell.length_c   1.000
_cell.angle_alpha   90.00
_cell.angle_beta   90.00
_cell.angle_gamma   90.00
#
_symmetry.space_group_name_H-M   'P 1'
#
loop_
_entity.id
_entity.type
_entity.pdbx_description
1 polymer ?
#
loop_
_entity_poly.entity_id
_entity_poly.type
_entity_poly.pdbx_seq_one_letter_code
_entity_poly.pdbx_strand_id
1 'polypeptide(L)'
;MKIIATFSYIVFIVLVNWMFGSLPHFSLFGGSLSPADVMVGFIYLLRDFAQREIRHYVVIAMVVGSVISYFMASPEIALASVSAFVVGEMIDWAVFTWTKRP
;
A
#
# COMPACT_ATOMS: atom_id res chain seq x y z
N MET A 1 -15.37 -3.61 17.49
CA MET A 1 -14.05 -3.44 16.84
C MET A 1 -14.02 -2.06 16.23
N LYS A 2 -12.98 -1.25 16.49
CA LYS A 2 -12.77 0.01 15.76
C LYS A 2 -12.10 -0.37 14.43
N ILE A 3 -12.61 0.13 13.30
CA ILE A 3 -12.14 -0.19 11.92
C ILE A 3 -11.36 1.03 11.39
N ILE A 4 -10.76 1.80 12.29
CA ILE A 4 -10.25 3.13 11.98
C ILE A 4 -8.95 2.99 11.20
N ALA A 5 -8.06 2.07 11.60
CA ALA A 5 -6.81 1.85 10.88
C ALA A 5 -7.06 1.23 9.51
N THR A 6 -7.99 0.27 9.43
CA THR A 6 -8.37 -0.37 8.16
C THR A 6 -8.96 0.65 7.17
N PHE A 7 -9.86 1.53 7.63
CA PHE A 7 -10.42 2.58 6.78
C PHE A 7 -9.34 3.58 6.34
N SER A 8 -8.51 4.05 7.28
CA SER A 8 -7.39 4.94 6.98
C SER A 8 -6.43 4.31 5.98
N TYR A 9 -6.12 3.01 6.10
CA TYR A 9 -5.27 2.27 5.17
C TYR A 9 -5.81 2.29 3.74
N ILE A 10 -7.11 1.98 3.56
CA ILE A 10 -7.77 2.02 2.24
C ILE A 10 -7.72 3.43 1.64
N VAL A 11 -8.07 4.44 2.44
CA VAL A 11 -8.04 5.85 2.00
C VAL A 11 -6.63 6.26 1.61
N PHE A 12 -5.61 5.83 2.36
CA PHE A 12 -4.22 6.18 2.09
C PHE A 12 -3.69 5.52 0.82
N ILE A 13 -4.09 4.27 0.51
CA ILE A 13 -3.78 3.62 -0.77
C ILE A 13 -4.30 4.46 -1.94
N VAL A 14 -5.56 4.91 -1.85
CA VAL A 14 -6.19 5.72 -2.90
C VAL A 14 -5.49 7.07 -3.04
N LEU A 15 -5.19 7.73 -1.91
CA LEU A 15 -4.50 9.01 -1.89
C LEU A 15 -3.11 8.93 -2.50
N VAL A 16 -2.31 7.92 -2.13
CA VAL A 16 -0.95 7.75 -2.66
C VAL A 16 -0.97 7.41 -4.14
N ASN A 17 -1.88 6.54 -4.59
CA ASN A 17 -2.00 6.24 -6.02
C ASN A 17 -2.46 7.45 -6.84
N TRP A 18 -3.35 8.27 -6.29
CA TRP A 18 -3.72 9.55 -6.89
C TRP A 18 -2.53 10.53 -6.96
N MET A 19 -1.70 10.56 -5.92
CA MET A 19 -0.46 11.36 -5.90
C MET A 19 0.52 10.90 -6.97
N PHE A 20 0.68 9.60 -7.20
CA PHE A 20 1.49 9.09 -8.33
C PHE A 20 0.95 9.57 -9.67
N GLY A 21 -0.36 9.63 -9.87
CA GLY A 21 -0.94 10.17 -11.11
C GLY A 21 -0.78 11.69 -11.28
N SER A 22 -0.66 12.43 -10.18
CA SER A 22 -0.72 13.89 -10.17
C SER A 22 0.64 14.57 -10.02
N LEU A 23 1.61 13.89 -9.43
CA LEU A 23 2.93 14.45 -9.14
C LEU A 23 3.94 14.10 -10.24
N PRO A 24 4.90 15.01 -10.50
CA PRO A 24 5.96 14.75 -11.47
C PRO A 24 6.88 13.62 -10.97
N HIS A 25 7.36 12.83 -11.93
CA HIS A 25 8.37 11.81 -11.70
C HIS A 25 9.73 12.34 -12.14
N PHE A 26 10.72 12.19 -11.28
CA PHE A 26 12.10 12.61 -11.53
C PHE A 26 12.96 11.38 -11.78
N SER A 27 13.74 11.40 -12.86
CA SER A 27 14.73 10.35 -13.10
C SER A 27 15.99 10.62 -12.28
N LEU A 28 16.23 9.83 -11.23
CA LEU A 28 17.43 9.89 -10.40
C LEU A 28 18.12 8.53 -10.37
N PHE A 29 19.43 8.51 -10.67
CA PHE A 29 20.26 7.30 -10.63
C PHE A 29 19.71 6.10 -11.45
N GLY A 30 19.01 6.38 -12.55
CA GLY A 30 18.39 5.34 -13.39
C GLY A 30 17.06 4.80 -12.85
N GLY A 31 16.58 5.30 -11.72
CA GLY A 31 15.23 5.05 -11.18
C GLY A 31 14.29 6.24 -11.40
N SER A 32 12.98 5.98 -11.30
CA SER A 32 11.95 7.02 -11.25
C SER A 32 11.58 7.28 -9.80
N LEU A 33 11.68 8.53 -9.35
CA LEU A 33 11.33 8.96 -8.00
C LEU A 33 10.25 10.04 -8.06
N SER A 34 9.19 9.84 -7.30
CA SER A 34 8.11 10.78 -7.07
C SER A 34 8.12 11.24 -5.61
N PRO A 35 7.69 12.46 -5.28
CA PRO A 35 7.46 12.84 -3.89
C PRO A 35 6.45 11.93 -3.17
N ALA A 36 5.61 11.21 -3.92
CA ALA A 36 4.70 10.20 -3.38
C ALA A 36 5.41 8.98 -2.77
N ASP A 37 6.64 8.66 -3.19
CA ASP A 37 7.38 7.48 -2.70
C ASP A 37 7.66 7.56 -1.19
N VAL A 38 7.87 8.76 -0.65
CA VAL A 38 8.03 8.97 0.80
C VAL A 38 6.75 8.58 1.56
N MET A 39 5.58 8.77 0.94
CA MET A 39 4.29 8.44 1.55
C MET A 39 4.00 6.94 1.54
N VAL A 40 4.61 6.17 0.63
CA VAL A 40 4.45 4.71 0.56
C VAL A 40 4.87 4.04 1.87
N GLY A 41 5.89 4.55 2.56
CA GLY A 41 6.29 4.05 3.88
C GLY A 41 5.15 4.07 4.92
N PHE A 42 4.27 5.07 4.86
CA PHE A 42 3.11 5.16 5.74
C PHE A 42 2.03 4.12 5.43
N ILE A 43 1.94 3.64 4.19
CA ILE A 43 1.02 2.55 3.82
C ILE A 43 1.34 1.30 4.62
N TYR A 44 2.63 0.92 4.71
CA TYR A 44 3.06 -0.24 5.49
C TYR A 44 2.79 -0.06 6.99
N LEU A 45 3.01 1.14 7.53
CA LEU A 45 2.67 1.44 8.93
C LEU A 45 1.16 1.27 9.20
N LEU A 46 0.30 1.84 8.34
CA LEU A 46 -1.16 1.75 8.48
C LEU A 46 -1.66 0.32 8.30
N ARG A 47 -1.01 -0.45 7.42
CA ARG A 47 -1.29 -1.86 7.20
C ARG A 47 -1.05 -2.67 8.47
N ASP A 48 0.04 -2.45 9.19
CA ASP A 48 0.32 -3.19 10.43
C ASP A 48 -0.76 -2.93 11.49
N PHE A 49 -1.25 -1.69 11.58
CA PHE A 49 -2.40 -1.35 12.43
C PHE A 49 -3.70 -2.01 11.95
N ALA A 50 -3.97 -1.99 10.64
CA ALA A 50 -5.12 -2.66 10.04
C ALA A 50 -5.06 -4.18 10.28
N GLN A 51 -3.89 -4.81 10.16
CA GLN A 51 -3.70 -6.22 10.46
C GLN A 51 -3.93 -6.55 11.94
N ARG A 52 -3.65 -5.64 12.87
CA ARG A 52 -4.05 -5.81 14.28
C ARG A 52 -5.57 -5.74 14.46
N GLU A 53 -6.28 -4.96 13.65
CA GLU A 53 -7.75 -4.86 13.68
C GLU A 53 -8.43 -6.08 13.03
N ILE A 54 -8.01 -6.46 11.82
CA ILE A 54 -8.71 -7.43 10.96
C ILE A 54 -7.87 -8.67 10.61
N ARG A 55 -6.69 -8.83 11.19
CA ARG A 55 -5.80 -9.99 10.97
C ARG A 55 -5.49 -10.17 9.48
N HIS A 56 -5.55 -11.40 8.98
CA HIS A 56 -5.27 -11.78 7.59
C HIS A 56 -6.25 -11.15 6.57
N TYR A 57 -7.39 -10.60 7.02
CA TYR A 57 -8.33 -9.94 6.11
C TYR A 57 -7.81 -8.58 5.61
N VAL A 58 -6.64 -8.11 6.08
CA VAL A 58 -5.98 -6.90 5.54
C VAL A 58 -5.72 -6.99 4.03
N VAL A 59 -5.54 -8.20 3.50
CA VAL A 59 -5.43 -8.46 2.06
C VAL A 59 -6.70 -8.02 1.31
N ILE A 60 -7.88 -8.20 1.90
CA ILE A 60 -9.14 -7.73 1.30
C ILE A 60 -9.17 -6.21 1.28
N ALA A 61 -8.74 -5.55 2.36
CA ALA A 61 -8.66 -4.09 2.41
C ALA A 61 -7.69 -3.54 1.37
N MET A 62 -6.54 -4.19 1.17
CA MET A 62 -5.58 -3.87 0.12
C MET A 62 -6.23 -3.99 -1.27
N VAL A 63 -6.87 -5.14 -1.57
CA VAL A 63 -7.55 -5.35 -2.86
C VAL A 63 -8.63 -4.29 -3.09
N VAL A 64 -9.43 -3.96 -2.08
CA VAL A 64 -10.46 -2.92 -2.18
C VAL A 64 -9.84 -1.56 -2.48
N GLY A 65 -8.82 -1.14 -1.74
CA GLY A 65 -8.11 0.11 -1.98
C GLY A 65 -7.52 0.18 -3.39
N SER A 66 -6.92 -0.90 -3.85
CA SER A 66 -6.35 -1.00 -5.18
C SER A 66 -7.38 -0.98 -6.31
N VAL A 67 -8.52 -1.67 -6.14
CA VAL A 67 -9.63 -1.63 -7.11
C VAL A 67 -10.20 -0.22 -7.21
N ILE A 68 -10.38 0.47 -6.08
CA ILE A 68 -10.81 1.87 -6.08
C ILE A 68 -9.77 2.73 -6.81
N SER A 69 -8.49 2.55 -6.52
CA SER A 69 -7.41 3.24 -7.21
C SER A 69 -7.35 2.94 -8.70
N TYR A 70 -7.74 1.76 -9.16
CA TYR A 70 -7.80 1.42 -10.58
C TYR A 70 -8.81 2.28 -11.34
N PHE A 71 -9.91 2.67 -10.71
CA PHE A 71 -10.89 3.58 -11.30
C PHE A 71 -10.51 5.06 -11.17
N MET A 72 -9.62 5.41 -10.23
CA MET A 72 -9.24 6.80 -9.95
C MET A 72 -7.88 7.22 -10.56
N ALA A 73 -6.93 6.30 -10.65
CA ALA A 73 -5.59 6.49 -11.19
C ALA A 73 -5.43 5.67 -12.48
N SER A 74 -4.31 5.84 -13.19
CA SER A 74 -4.08 5.05 -14.40
C SER A 74 -3.93 3.55 -14.06
N PRO A 75 -4.40 2.64 -14.94
CA PRO A 75 -4.31 1.19 -14.74
C PRO A 75 -2.90 0.70 -14.43
N GLU A 76 -1.87 1.32 -15.01
CA GLU A 76 -0.48 0.92 -14.78
C GLU A 76 -0.04 1.17 -13.33
N ILE A 77 -0.40 2.33 -12.76
CA ILE A 77 -0.07 2.69 -11.38
C ILE A 77 -0.76 1.74 -10.41
N ALA A 78 -2.04 1.46 -10.63
CA ALA A 78 -2.79 0.55 -9.75
C ALA A 78 -2.18 -0.86 -9.75
N LEU A 79 -1.82 -1.40 -10.91
CA LEU A 79 -1.20 -2.72 -11.02
C LEU A 79 0.20 -2.76 -10.38
N ALA A 80 1.01 -1.71 -10.56
CA ALA A 80 2.31 -1.59 -9.93
C ALA A 80 2.21 -1.51 -8.39
N SER A 81 1.26 -0.73 -7.86
CA SER A 81 1.05 -0.64 -6.41
C SER A 81 0.54 -1.95 -5.82
N VAL A 82 -0.38 -2.66 -6.50
CA VAL A 82 -0.85 -3.98 -6.06
C VAL A 82 0.30 -4.98 -5.99
N SER A 83 1.11 -5.04 -7.04
CA SER A 83 2.23 -5.99 -7.07
C SER A 83 3.24 -5.68 -5.98
N ALA A 84 3.57 -4.41 -5.76
CA ALA A 84 4.43 -3.98 -4.66
C ALA A 84 3.86 -4.36 -3.29
N PHE A 85 2.58 -4.09 -3.04
CA PHE A 85 1.96 -4.42 -1.75
C PHE A 85 1.82 -5.91 -1.51
N VAL A 86 1.49 -6.71 -2.53
CA VAL A 86 1.44 -8.18 -2.42
C VAL A 86 2.82 -8.73 -2.11
N VAL A 87 3.86 -8.27 -2.80
CA VAL A 87 5.24 -8.69 -2.52
C VAL A 87 5.64 -8.30 -1.10
N GLY A 88 5.36 -7.05 -0.68
CA GLY A 88 5.60 -6.60 0.69
C GLY A 88 4.88 -7.45 1.73
N GLU A 89 3.62 -7.80 1.49
CA GLU A 89 2.83 -8.65 2.39
C GLU A 89 3.39 -10.07 2.49
N MET A 90 3.83 -10.65 1.37
CA MET A 90 4.45 -11.98 1.38
C MET A 90 5.79 -11.97 2.13
N ILE A 91 6.58 -10.90 1.99
CA ILE A 91 7.83 -10.72 2.73
C ILE A 91 7.54 -10.62 4.22
N ASP A 92 6.60 -9.77 4.64
CA ASP A 92 6.29 -9.60 6.05
C ASP A 92 5.67 -10.84 6.66
N TRP A 93 4.82 -11.55 5.91
CA TRP A 93 4.33 -12.86 6.31
C TRP A 93 5.47 -13.86 6.49
N ALA A 94 6.44 -13.90 5.56
CA ALA A 94 7.59 -14.79 5.64
C ALA A 94 8.50 -14.44 6.83
N VAL A 95 8.79 -13.16 7.04
CA VAL A 95 9.57 -12.65 8.17
C VAL A 95 8.88 -13.00 9.48
N PHE A 96 7.59 -12.71 9.62
CA PHE A 96 6.82 -13.03 10.82
C PHE A 96 6.77 -14.54 11.08
N THR A 97 6.58 -15.36 10.03
CA THR A 97 6.52 -16.83 10.14
C THR A 97 7.82 -17.41 10.67
N TRP A 98 8.98 -16.90 10.25
CA TRP A 98 10.28 -17.45 10.64
C TRP A 98 10.87 -16.81 11.90
N THR A 99 10.70 -15.50 12.08
CA THR A 99 11.30 -14.80 13.22
C THR A 99 10.37 -14.71 14.43
N LYS A 100 9.06 -14.91 14.24
CA LYS A 100 8.00 -14.61 15.22
C LYS A 100 8.05 -13.18 15.77
N ARG A 101 8.76 -12.30 15.07
CA ARG A 101 8.84 -10.87 15.36
C ARG A 101 8.09 -10.14 14.25
N PRO A 102 7.38 -9.03 14.58
CA PRO A 102 6.80 -8.17 13.57
C PRO A 102 7.89 -7.60 12.66
#